data_AF-A0A830U8R2-F1
#
_entry.id   AF-A0A830U8R2-F1
#
_cell.length_a   1.000
_cell.length_b   1.000
_cell.length_c   1.000
_cell.angle_alpha   90.00
_cell.angle_beta   90.00
_cell.angle_gamma   90.00
#
_symmetry.space_group_name_H-M   'P 1'
#
loop_
_entity.id
_entity.type
_entity.pdbx_description
1 polymer ?
#
loop_
_entity_poly.entity_id
_entity_poly.type
_entity_poly.pdbx_seq_one_letter_code
_entity_poly.pdbx_strand_id
1 'polypeptide(L)'
;MMHAIQEWLAAVVVVAMLLSVVQVLIPEGPIRKIASFTGGLILMVTLLCPVLGMDLSRLELRLHTYEAAIQDRQQELEENGKTELAKLIEERTAAYISDKANTLGLVVTAKVRAESGDGGVPVPWSAELVGPRSEALAVYIEDELGIPRGRQTWNEVEN
;
A
#
# COMPACT_ATOMS: atom_id res chain seq x y z
N MET A 1 -44.51 4.43 -2.76
CA MET A 1 -43.88 5.61 -3.40
C MET A 1 -44.53 6.91 -2.94
N MET A 2 -45.87 7.07 -3.02
CA MET A 2 -46.58 8.27 -2.51
C MET A 2 -46.30 8.59 -1.02
N HIS A 3 -46.22 7.56 -0.16
CA HIS A 3 -46.04 7.74 1.28
C HIS A 3 -44.66 8.32 1.66
N ALA A 4 -43.59 7.83 1.00
CA ALA A 4 -42.24 8.35 1.21
C ALA A 4 -42.11 9.82 0.77
N ILE A 5 -42.83 10.22 -0.28
CA ILE A 5 -42.86 11.61 -0.75
C ILE A 5 -43.63 12.50 0.24
N GLN A 6 -44.73 12.00 0.81
CA GLN A 6 -45.52 12.72 1.81
C GLN A 6 -44.76 12.91 3.13
N GLU A 7 -44.06 11.88 3.59
CA GLU A 7 -43.27 11.90 4.82
C GLU A 7 -42.06 12.84 4.67
N TRP A 8 -41.44 12.83 3.48
CA TRP A 8 -40.39 13.79 3.13
C TRP A 8 -40.91 15.24 3.09
N LEU A 9 -42.04 15.50 2.42
CA LEU A 9 -42.65 16.82 2.38
C LEU A 9 -43.02 17.32 3.77
N ALA A 10 -43.54 16.45 4.64
CA ALA A 10 -43.87 16.79 6.02
C ALA A 10 -42.61 17.21 6.81
N ALA A 11 -41.50 16.48 6.67
CA ALA A 11 -40.23 16.83 7.31
C ALA A 11 -39.70 18.20 6.82
N VAL A 12 -39.76 18.45 5.51
CA VAL A 12 -39.37 19.74 4.92
C VAL A 12 -40.23 20.88 5.45
N VAL A 13 -41.55 20.68 5.56
CA VAL A 13 -42.47 21.69 6.08
C VAL A 13 -42.20 21.99 7.56
N VAL A 14 -41.96 20.97 8.39
CA VAL A 14 -41.63 21.15 9.81
C VAL A 14 -40.31 21.92 9.98
N VAL A 15 -39.28 21.58 9.21
CA VAL A 15 -37.99 22.27 9.24
C VAL A 15 -38.11 23.72 8.76
N ALA A 16 -38.87 23.97 7.68
CA ALA A 16 -39.14 25.32 7.19
C ALA A 16 -39.91 26.15 8.22
N MET A 17 -40.87 25.54 8.92
CA MET A 17 -41.65 26.20 9.97
C MET A 17 -40.78 26.57 11.17
N LEU A 18 -39.90 25.67 11.63
CA LEU A 18 -38.93 25.96 12.70
C LEU A 18 -37.94 27.07 12.30
N LEU A 19 -37.46 27.04 11.05
CA LEU A 19 -36.61 28.10 10.50
C LEU A 19 -37.30 29.45 10.46
N SER A 20 -38.59 29.48 10.11
CA SER A 20 -39.40 30.70 10.11
C SER A 20 -39.54 31.29 11.52
N VAL A 21 -39.79 30.44 12.53
CA VAL A 21 -39.85 30.87 13.94
C VAL A 21 -38.51 31.44 14.42
N VAL A 22 -37.39 30.80 14.06
CA VAL A 22 -36.04 31.30 14.38
C VAL A 22 -35.78 32.65 13.70
N GLN A 23 -36.21 32.83 12.44
CA GLN A 23 -36.02 34.10 11.73
C GLN A 23 -36.84 35.26 12.33
N VAL A 24 -38.02 34.98 12.89
CA VAL A 24 -38.87 35.97 13.57
C VAL A 24 -38.29 36.38 14.93
N LEU A 25 -37.57 35.48 15.60
CA LEU A 25 -36.98 35.74 16.93
C LEU A 25 -35.66 36.54 16.87
N ILE A 26 -35.04 36.70 15.70
CA ILE A 26 -33.74 37.36 15.55
C ILE A 26 -33.93 38.86 15.22
N PRO A 27 -33.43 39.78 16.08
CA PRO A 27 -33.55 41.23 15.85
C PRO A 27 -32.78 41.69 14.61
N GLU A 28 -33.20 42.82 14.02
CA GLU A 28 -32.62 43.34 12.77
C GLU A 28 -31.14 43.73 12.97
N GLY A 29 -30.24 43.06 12.25
CA GLY A 29 -28.79 43.28 12.35
C GLY A 29 -27.97 42.34 11.46
N PRO A 30 -26.63 42.44 11.49
CA PRO A 30 -25.74 41.58 10.69
C PRO A 30 -25.90 40.09 11.01
N ILE A 31 -26.30 39.76 12.24
CA ILE A 31 -26.58 38.40 12.70
C ILE A 31 -27.81 37.80 11.99
N ARG A 32 -28.83 38.61 11.66
CA ARG A 32 -30.01 38.15 10.90
C ARG A 32 -29.63 37.72 9.48
N LYS A 33 -28.69 38.43 8.83
CA LYS A 33 -28.19 38.05 7.50
C LYS A 33 -27.46 36.70 7.55
N ILE A 34 -26.58 36.51 8.53
CA ILE A 34 -25.82 35.26 8.71
C ILE A 34 -26.79 34.11 9.03
N ALA A 35 -27.76 34.31 9.93
CA ALA A 35 -28.75 33.31 10.28
C ALA A 35 -29.69 32.96 9.12
N SER A 36 -30.12 33.95 8.31
CA SER A 36 -30.92 33.69 7.11
C SER A 36 -30.13 32.94 6.03
N PHE A 37 -28.83 33.19 5.92
CA PHE A 37 -27.95 32.53 4.96
C PHE A 37 -27.70 31.08 5.36
N THR A 38 -27.34 30.83 6.62
CA THR A 38 -27.18 29.49 7.17
C THR A 38 -28.51 28.72 7.17
N GLY A 39 -29.62 29.38 7.47
CA GLY A 39 -30.95 28.78 7.43
C GLY A 39 -31.40 28.41 6.03
N GLY A 40 -31.14 29.27 5.04
CA GLY A 40 -31.32 28.96 3.62
C GLY A 40 -30.43 27.81 3.17
N LEU A 41 -29.18 27.74 3.65
CA LEU A 41 -28.26 26.63 3.35
C LEU A 41 -28.74 25.31 3.95
N ILE A 42 -29.24 25.31 5.19
CA ILE A 42 -29.85 24.13 5.83
C ILE A 42 -31.08 23.68 5.05
N LEU A 43 -31.93 24.62 4.63
CA LEU A 43 -33.13 24.33 3.85
C LEU A 43 -32.77 23.78 2.47
N MET A 44 -31.77 24.36 1.80
CA MET A 44 -31.21 23.90 0.53
C MET A 44 -30.67 22.46 0.66
N VAL A 45 -29.86 22.19 1.68
CA VAL A 45 -29.31 20.84 1.95
C VAL A 45 -30.42 19.84 2.25
N THR A 46 -31.43 20.23 3.03
CA THR A 46 -32.58 19.36 3.36
C THR A 46 -33.40 19.04 2.10
N LEU A 47 -33.53 20.00 1.18
CA LEU A 47 -34.23 19.83 -0.09
C LEU A 47 -33.44 18.96 -1.08
N LEU A 48 -32.10 19.03 -1.04
CA LEU A 48 -31.20 18.19 -1.85
C LEU A 48 -31.00 16.76 -1.29
N CYS A 49 -31.12 16.57 0.02
CA CYS A 49 -30.94 15.28 0.70
C CYS A 49 -31.68 14.08 0.06
N PRO A 50 -32.98 14.18 -0.29
CA PRO A 50 -33.70 13.08 -0.96
C PRO A 50 -33.26 12.82 -2.41
N VAL A 51 -32.91 13.88 -3.16
CA VAL A 51 -32.50 13.80 -4.57
C VAL A 51 -31.11 13.19 -4.68
N LEU A 52 -30.26 13.44 -3.68
CA LEU A 52 -28.92 12.87 -3.58
C LEU A 52 -28.92 11.41 -3.10
N GLY A 53 -30.04 10.86 -2.64
CA GLY A 53 -30.13 9.47 -2.20
C GLY A 53 -29.06 9.09 -1.17
N MET A 54 -28.63 10.06 -0.35
CA MET A 54 -27.58 9.88 0.64
C MET A 54 -28.13 9.10 1.83
N ASP A 55 -28.28 7.81 1.61
CA ASP A 55 -28.33 6.81 2.67
C ASP A 55 -26.95 6.86 3.35
N LEU A 56 -26.81 7.70 4.39
CA LEU A 56 -25.59 7.86 5.18
C LEU A 56 -25.09 6.50 5.71
N SER A 57 -26.03 5.59 5.98
CA SER A 57 -25.82 4.18 6.33
C SER A 57 -25.10 3.39 5.23
N ARG A 58 -25.31 3.75 3.96
CA ARG A 58 -24.67 3.14 2.79
C ARG A 58 -23.29 3.75 2.49
N LEU A 59 -23.03 4.97 2.96
CA LEU A 59 -21.68 5.56 3.00
C LEU A 59 -20.80 4.86 4.05
N GLU A 60 -21.33 4.59 5.26
CA GLU A 60 -20.61 3.82 6.28
C GLU A 60 -20.27 2.40 5.82
N LEU A 61 -21.18 1.73 5.10
CA LEU A 61 -20.90 0.39 4.55
C LEU A 61 -19.78 0.38 3.49
N ARG A 62 -19.59 1.49 2.76
CA ARG A 62 -18.51 1.62 1.77
C ARG A 62 -17.16 1.94 2.37
N LEU A 63 -17.09 2.45 3.62
CA LEU A 63 -15.83 2.68 4.31
C LEU A 63 -15.22 1.37 4.82
N HIS A 64 -16.04 0.43 5.32
CA HIS A 64 -15.55 -0.88 5.73
C HIS A 64 -15.04 -1.75 4.57
N THR A 65 -15.59 -1.57 3.35
CA THR A 65 -15.05 -2.24 2.15
C THR A 65 -13.74 -1.63 1.68
N TYR A 66 -13.44 -0.40 2.07
CA TYR A 66 -12.15 0.24 1.82
C TYR A 66 -11.05 -0.26 2.75
N GLU A 67 -11.35 -0.61 4.00
CA GLU A 67 -10.37 -1.21 4.93
C GLU A 67 -9.88 -2.57 4.44
N ALA A 68 -10.80 -3.44 4.00
CA ALA A 68 -10.43 -4.75 3.44
C ALA A 68 -9.60 -4.63 2.15
N ALA A 69 -9.92 -3.66 1.28
CA ALA A 69 -9.16 -3.41 0.06
C ALA A 69 -7.77 -2.78 0.30
N ILE A 70 -7.60 -2.04 1.40
CA ILE A 70 -6.30 -1.49 1.83
C ILE A 70 -5.41 -2.59 2.41
N GLN A 71 -5.99 -3.51 3.18
CA GLN A 71 -5.24 -4.60 3.81
C GLN A 71 -4.70 -5.60 2.77
N ASP A 72 -5.51 -5.94 1.77
CA ASP A 72 -5.11 -6.83 0.67
C ASP A 72 -4.00 -6.19 -0.21
N ARG A 73 -4.10 -4.88 -0.46
CA ARG A 73 -3.06 -4.11 -1.18
C ARG A 73 -1.75 -3.98 -0.40
N GLN A 74 -1.79 -3.87 0.93
CA GLN A 74 -0.58 -3.75 1.74
C GLN A 74 0.23 -5.05 1.72
N GLN A 75 -0.44 -6.21 1.78
CA GLN A 75 0.23 -7.50 1.74
C GLN A 75 0.88 -7.78 0.37
N GLU A 76 0.18 -7.44 -0.73
CA GLU A 76 0.73 -7.57 -2.09
C GLU A 76 1.97 -6.66 -2.31
N LEU A 77 1.97 -5.45 -1.74
CA LEU A 77 3.11 -4.53 -1.82
C LEU A 77 4.31 -5.01 -1.00
N GLU A 78 4.10 -5.60 0.18
CA GLU A 78 5.19 -6.17 0.97
C GLU A 78 5.83 -7.39 0.30
N GLU A 79 5.02 -8.27 -0.30
CA GLU A 79 5.50 -9.46 -1.01
C GLU A 79 6.25 -9.10 -2.30
N ASN A 80 5.73 -8.12 -3.05
CA ASN A 80 6.41 -7.60 -4.25
C ASN A 80 7.73 -6.89 -3.89
N GLY A 81 7.73 -6.07 -2.83
CA GLY A 81 8.93 -5.40 -2.34
C GLY A 81 10.01 -6.38 -1.87
N LYS A 82 9.62 -7.44 -1.15
CA LYS A 82 10.55 -8.51 -0.75
C LYS A 82 11.13 -9.25 -1.95
N THR A 83 10.32 -9.48 -2.98
CA THR A 83 10.75 -10.16 -4.22
C THR A 83 11.74 -9.30 -5.02
N GLU A 84 11.52 -7.99 -5.11
CA GLU A 84 12.45 -7.07 -5.79
C GLU A 84 13.78 -6.94 -5.04
N LEU A 85 13.72 -6.81 -3.70
CA LEU A 85 14.92 -6.80 -2.86
C LEU A 85 15.71 -8.11 -2.99
N ALA A 86 15.04 -9.26 -3.01
CA ALA A 86 15.67 -10.55 -3.22
C ALA A 86 16.42 -10.60 -4.56
N LYS A 87 15.79 -10.18 -5.67
CA LYS A 87 16.44 -10.11 -6.99
C LYS A 87 17.65 -9.18 -7.00
N LEU A 88 17.54 -8.00 -6.38
CA LEU A 88 18.66 -7.07 -6.30
C LEU A 88 19.85 -7.69 -5.53
N ILE A 89 19.57 -8.40 -4.44
CA ILE A 89 20.59 -9.11 -3.67
C ILE A 89 21.22 -10.22 -4.50
N GLU A 90 20.44 -11.01 -5.22
CA GLU A 90 20.94 -12.06 -6.12
C GLU A 90 21.87 -11.48 -7.19
N GLU A 91 21.44 -10.44 -7.89
CA GLU A 91 22.21 -9.78 -8.95
C GLU A 91 23.50 -9.15 -8.43
N ARG A 92 23.42 -8.37 -7.34
CA ARG A 92 24.58 -7.68 -6.76
C ARG A 92 25.59 -8.67 -6.18
N THR A 93 25.12 -9.69 -5.49
CA THR A 93 26.00 -10.71 -4.90
C THR A 93 26.68 -11.52 -6.00
N ALA A 94 25.95 -11.91 -7.05
CA ALA A 94 26.54 -12.57 -8.22
C ALA A 94 27.62 -11.71 -8.90
N ALA A 95 27.37 -10.40 -9.06
CA ALA A 95 28.35 -9.46 -9.59
C ALA A 95 29.61 -9.39 -8.71
N TYR A 96 29.45 -9.27 -7.38
CA TYR A 96 30.59 -9.24 -6.46
C TYR A 96 31.44 -10.51 -6.50
N ILE A 97 30.81 -11.68 -6.65
CA ILE A 97 31.54 -12.94 -6.81
C ILE A 97 32.32 -12.94 -8.12
N SER A 98 31.70 -12.51 -9.22
CA SER A 98 32.32 -12.47 -10.54
C SER A 98 33.49 -11.47 -10.58
N ASP A 99 33.33 -10.30 -9.97
CA ASP A 99 34.39 -9.29 -9.83
C ASP A 99 35.55 -9.79 -8.96
N LYS A 100 35.23 -10.50 -7.87
CA LYS A 100 36.25 -11.13 -7.04
C LYS A 100 37.00 -12.21 -7.80
N ALA A 101 36.30 -13.04 -8.58
CA ALA A 101 36.91 -14.06 -9.42
C ALA A 101 37.89 -13.42 -10.43
N ASN A 102 37.46 -12.35 -11.12
CA ASN A 102 38.31 -11.60 -12.04
C ASN A 102 39.57 -11.04 -11.35
N THR A 103 39.43 -10.52 -10.12
CA THR A 103 40.56 -10.03 -9.31
C THR A 103 41.55 -11.15 -8.96
N LEU A 104 41.05 -12.38 -8.80
CA LEU A 104 41.86 -13.58 -8.57
C LEU A 104 42.40 -14.19 -9.88
N GLY A 105 42.14 -13.58 -11.04
CA GLY A 105 42.57 -14.06 -12.35
C GLY A 105 41.73 -15.21 -12.90
N LEU A 106 40.50 -15.39 -12.40
CA LEU A 106 39.59 -16.48 -12.76
C LEU A 106 38.41 -15.93 -13.57
N VAL A 107 37.95 -16.70 -14.55
CA VAL A 107 36.70 -16.41 -15.28
C VAL A 107 35.62 -17.30 -14.69
N VAL A 108 34.81 -16.75 -13.78
CA VAL A 108 33.70 -17.45 -13.13
C VAL A 108 32.42 -16.66 -13.34
N THR A 109 31.37 -17.33 -13.82
CA THR A 109 30.01 -16.79 -13.80
C THR A 109 29.31 -17.27 -12.54
N ALA A 110 28.81 -16.34 -11.73
CA ALA A 110 28.06 -16.65 -10.53
C ALA A 110 26.56 -16.43 -10.74
N LYS A 111 25.75 -17.32 -10.16
CA LYS A 111 24.31 -17.14 -9.98
C LYS A 111 23.98 -17.37 -8.52
N VAL A 112 23.41 -16.37 -7.87
CA VAL A 112 23.06 -16.42 -6.45
C VAL A 112 21.57 -16.58 -6.30
N ARG A 113 21.15 -17.34 -5.28
CA ARG A 113 19.76 -17.39 -4.82
C ARG A 113 19.66 -16.74 -3.45
N ALA A 114 18.68 -15.86 -3.27
CA ALA A 114 18.36 -15.27 -1.98
C ALA A 114 17.19 -16.01 -1.32
N GLU A 115 17.23 -16.13 0.00
CA GLU A 115 16.12 -16.64 0.81
C GLU A 115 15.84 -15.69 1.96
N SER A 116 14.64 -15.76 2.53
CA SER A 116 14.28 -14.98 3.72
C SER A 116 15.16 -15.36 4.89
N GLY A 117 16.00 -14.42 5.34
CA GLY A 117 16.80 -14.57 6.56
C GLY A 117 16.00 -14.21 7.81
N ASP A 118 16.72 -14.12 8.93
CA ASP A 118 16.14 -13.70 10.21
C ASP A 118 15.48 -12.31 10.09
N GLY A 119 14.22 -12.21 10.51
CA GLY A 119 13.43 -10.98 10.40
C GLY A 119 12.76 -10.76 9.04
N GLY A 120 12.79 -11.74 8.13
CA GLY A 120 12.06 -11.69 6.86
C GLY A 120 12.70 -10.80 5.78
N VAL A 121 13.95 -10.37 6.01
CA VAL A 121 14.77 -9.67 5.00
C VAL A 121 15.48 -10.73 4.14
N PRO A 122 15.39 -10.66 2.81
CA PRO A 122 16.10 -11.60 1.96
C PRO A 122 17.62 -11.45 2.13
N VAL A 123 18.33 -12.58 2.17
CA VAL A 123 19.79 -12.66 2.28
C VAL A 123 20.34 -13.67 1.26
N PRO A 124 21.61 -13.54 0.82
CA PRO A 124 22.23 -14.53 -0.04
C PRO A 124 22.26 -15.91 0.63
N TRP A 125 21.76 -16.93 -0.04
CA TRP A 125 21.62 -18.28 0.53
C TRP A 125 22.51 -19.33 -0.11
N SER A 126 22.59 -19.31 -1.45
CA SER A 126 23.38 -20.27 -2.22
C SER A 126 23.97 -19.63 -3.46
N ALA A 127 25.08 -20.17 -3.94
CA ALA A 127 25.76 -19.72 -5.14
C ALA A 127 26.03 -20.91 -6.07
N GLU A 128 25.60 -20.78 -7.32
CA GLU A 128 25.98 -21.65 -8.43
C GLU A 128 27.09 -20.95 -9.22
N LEU A 129 28.23 -21.62 -9.38
CA LEU A 129 29.46 -21.06 -9.92
C LEU A 129 29.85 -21.88 -11.14
N VAL A 130 30.03 -21.21 -12.28
CA VAL A 130 30.44 -21.84 -13.54
C VAL A 130 31.83 -21.33 -13.88
N GLY A 131 32.83 -22.22 -13.81
CA GLY A 131 34.24 -21.86 -14.03
C GLY A 131 35.21 -22.70 -13.19
N PRO A 132 36.50 -22.36 -13.20
CA PRO A 132 37.53 -23.10 -12.47
C PRO A 132 37.32 -22.99 -10.96
N ARG A 133 37.42 -24.12 -10.26
CA ARG A 133 37.30 -24.16 -8.81
C ARG A 133 38.44 -23.41 -8.14
N SER A 134 38.12 -22.57 -7.16
CA SER A 134 39.10 -21.79 -6.40
C SER A 134 38.75 -21.74 -4.92
N GLU A 135 39.68 -22.19 -4.09
CA GLU A 135 39.53 -22.16 -2.63
C GLU A 135 39.49 -20.72 -2.11
N ALA A 136 40.32 -19.83 -2.67
CA ALA A 136 40.35 -18.42 -2.28
C ALA A 136 39.01 -17.71 -2.57
N LEU A 137 38.38 -18.03 -3.70
CA LEU A 137 37.06 -17.50 -4.04
C LEU A 137 35.98 -18.09 -3.14
N ALA A 138 36.05 -19.40 -2.87
CA ALA A 138 35.13 -20.05 -1.95
C ALA A 138 35.21 -19.41 -0.55
N VAL A 139 36.41 -19.16 -0.01
CA VAL A 139 36.59 -18.54 1.34
C VAL A 139 35.92 -17.18 1.36
N TYR A 140 36.16 -16.36 0.34
CA TYR A 140 35.52 -15.06 0.22
C TYR A 140 33.98 -15.14 0.24
N ILE A 141 33.40 -16.10 -0.49
CA ILE A 141 31.94 -16.29 -0.54
C ILE A 141 31.36 -16.66 0.84
N GLU A 142 32.12 -17.39 1.64
CA GLU A 142 31.70 -17.80 2.99
C GLU A 142 31.87 -16.68 4.01
N ASP A 143 33.05 -16.07 4.07
CA ASP A 143 33.40 -15.08 5.10
C ASP A 143 32.76 -13.72 4.84
N GLU A 144 32.71 -13.27 3.59
CA GLU A 144 32.25 -11.90 3.24
C GLU A 144 30.79 -11.87 2.78
N LEU A 145 30.30 -12.94 2.13
CA LEU A 145 28.96 -13.00 1.57
C LEU A 145 28.01 -13.91 2.37
N GLY A 146 28.51 -14.62 3.39
CA GLY A 146 27.71 -15.45 4.28
C GLY A 146 27.14 -16.72 3.64
N ILE A 147 27.64 -17.14 2.47
CA ILE A 147 27.17 -18.34 1.77
C ILE A 147 28.13 -19.50 2.09
N PRO A 148 27.72 -20.48 2.92
CA PRO A 148 28.61 -21.54 3.39
C PRO A 148 29.02 -22.49 2.26
N ARG A 149 30.17 -23.17 2.42
CA ARG A 149 30.71 -24.15 1.45
C ARG A 149 29.68 -25.18 0.95
N GLY A 150 28.84 -25.66 1.86
CA GLY A 150 27.81 -26.66 1.55
C GLY A 150 26.71 -26.16 0.60
N ARG A 151 26.66 -24.86 0.31
CA ARG A 151 25.69 -24.21 -0.59
C ARG A 151 26.36 -23.50 -1.77
N GLN A 152 27.64 -23.81 -2.01
CA GLN A 152 28.39 -23.36 -3.18
C GLN A 152 28.52 -24.52 -4.16
N THR A 153 27.75 -24.48 -5.25
CA THR A 153 27.78 -25.51 -6.29
C THR A 153 28.74 -25.07 -7.39
N TRP A 154 29.76 -25.88 -7.64
CA TRP A 154 30.78 -25.59 -8.66
C TRP A 154 30.57 -26.49 -9.88
N ASN A 155 30.31 -25.86 -11.02
CA ASN A 155 30.23 -26.49 -12.33
C ASN A 155 31.50 -26.11 -13.10
N GLU A 156 32.47 -27.03 -13.11
CA GLU A 156 33.70 -26.84 -13.88
C GLU A 156 33.36 -26.92 -15.37
N VAL A 157 33.74 -25.90 -16.13
CA VAL A 157 33.68 -25.94 -17.59
C VAL A 157 35.01 -26.52 -18.04
N GLU A 158 34.99 -27.77 -18.50
CA GLU A 158 36.12 -28.39 -19.16
C GLU A 158 36.43 -27.57 -20.43
N ASN A 159 37.64 -27.03 -20.51
CA ASN A 159 38.12 -26.25 -21.67
C ASN A 159 38.79 -27.16 -22.68
#